data_AF-E4Y298-F1
#
_entry.id   AF-E4Y298-F1
#
_cell.length_a   1.000
_cell.length_b   1.000
_cell.length_c   1.000
_cell.angle_alpha   90.00
_cell.angle_beta   90.00
_cell.angle_gamma   90.00
#
_symmetry.space_group_name_H-M   'P 1'
#
loop_
_entity.id
_entity.type
_entity.pdbx_description
1 polymer ?
#
loop_
_entity_poly.entity_id
_entity_poly.type
_entity_poly.pdbx_seq_one_letter_code
_entity_poly.pdbx_strand_id
1 'polypeptide(L)'
;MADSTKCFYEILGVSQDAEEDEIQAAFEASKTAFEVLNDPKKRGAYDRQKAKENEKELKLKIQKLEKELENKKSQEKEQDDKCNELEKLKMEMGEIGGAGHFWGNDKATKCGGKRDGMGDEELKKVLRLLAAGEKTVNLKFRWCHNWEVAEAGWAIQFKSAYKDRGGDGKYFYLWISNKEEGGNFKAMAQEINSVTGEEANRRELQSEKDGTRQLIKYEKVAGYPFVRFNITIL
;
A
#
# COMPACT_ATOMS: atom_id res chain seq x y z
N MET A 1 59.55 -28.30 -12.21
CA MET A 1 59.36 -27.14 -11.33
C MET A 1 58.72 -26.05 -12.18
N ALA A 2 57.49 -25.64 -11.87
CA ALA A 2 56.79 -24.64 -12.67
C ALA A 2 57.24 -23.24 -12.22
N ASP A 3 58.18 -22.65 -12.93
CA ASP A 3 58.54 -21.24 -12.78
C ASP A 3 57.37 -20.39 -13.27
N SER A 4 56.48 -20.01 -12.36
CA SER A 4 55.53 -18.93 -12.59
C SER A 4 56.32 -17.62 -12.56
N THR A 5 56.80 -17.18 -13.73
CA THR A 5 57.36 -15.84 -13.93
C THR A 5 56.22 -14.84 -13.90
N LYS A 6 55.69 -14.55 -12.70
CA LYS A 6 54.74 -13.47 -12.49
C LYS A 6 55.36 -12.16 -12.97
N CYS A 7 54.56 -11.34 -13.64
CA CYS A 7 54.99 -10.05 -14.15
C CYS A 7 55.37 -9.13 -12.97
N PHE A 8 56.36 -8.24 -13.12
CA PHE A 8 56.79 -7.36 -12.03
C PHE A 8 55.66 -6.46 -11.49
N TYR A 9 54.76 -6.03 -12.36
CA TYR A 9 53.55 -5.30 -11.97
C TYR A 9 52.62 -6.16 -11.10
N GLU A 10 52.48 -7.46 -11.41
CA GLU A 10 51.70 -8.41 -10.60
C GLU A 10 52.38 -8.72 -9.25
N ILE A 11 53.71 -8.72 -9.20
CA ILE A 11 54.48 -8.95 -7.96
C ILE A 11 54.29 -7.77 -6.99
N LEU A 12 54.33 -6.54 -7.50
CA LEU A 12 54.11 -5.33 -6.71
C LEU A 12 52.61 -5.03 -6.47
N GLY A 13 51.71 -5.69 -7.21
CA GLY A 13 50.26 -5.48 -7.09
C GLY A 13 49.79 -4.14 -7.67
N VAL A 14 50.49 -3.63 -8.69
CA VAL A 14 50.20 -2.34 -9.35
C VAL A 14 49.77 -2.53 -10.81
N SER A 15 49.09 -1.51 -11.36
CA SER A 15 48.73 -1.49 -12.78
C SER A 15 49.96 -1.36 -13.68
N GLN A 16 49.86 -1.80 -14.93
CA GLN A 16 50.91 -1.54 -15.94
C GLN A 16 51.04 -0.04 -16.28
N ASP A 17 49.97 0.72 -16.07
CA ASP A 17 49.91 2.17 -16.30
C ASP A 17 50.14 2.98 -15.01
N ALA A 18 50.61 2.34 -13.93
CA ALA A 18 50.81 3.00 -12.64
C ALA A 18 51.91 4.07 -12.73
N GLU A 19 51.70 5.22 -12.08
CA GLU A 19 52.69 6.28 -12.05
C GLU A 19 53.85 5.96 -11.09
N GLU A 20 55.00 6.63 -11.27
CA GLU A 20 56.23 6.36 -10.52
C GLU A 20 56.01 6.44 -8.99
N ASP A 21 55.18 7.38 -8.54
CA ASP A 21 54.81 7.55 -7.13
C ASP A 21 54.03 6.34 -6.59
N GLU A 22 53.14 5.75 -7.39
CA GLU A 22 52.36 4.56 -7.03
C GLU A 22 53.25 3.31 -6.96
N ILE A 23 54.19 3.19 -7.89
CA ILE A 23 55.19 2.10 -7.93
C ILE A 23 56.09 2.18 -6.68
N GLN A 24 56.58 3.38 -6.34
CA GLN A 24 57.42 3.59 -5.16
C GLN A 24 56.65 3.28 -3.87
N ALA A 25 55.40 3.71 -3.76
CA ALA A 25 54.56 3.41 -2.60
C ALA A 25 54.31 1.90 -2.43
N ALA A 26 54.04 1.19 -3.53
CA ALA A 26 53.83 -0.26 -3.50
C ALA A 26 55.10 -1.04 -3.11
N PHE A 27 56.27 -0.57 -3.55
CA PHE A 27 57.55 -1.15 -3.16
C PHE A 27 57.83 -0.99 -1.66
N GLU A 28 57.66 0.22 -1.12
CA GLU A 28 57.85 0.48 0.32
C GLU A 28 56.83 -0.30 1.18
N ALA A 29 55.59 -0.42 0.72
CA ALA A 29 54.58 -1.27 1.36
C ALA A 29 55.00 -2.75 1.37
N SER A 30 55.53 -3.25 0.24
CA SER A 30 56.00 -4.63 0.11
C SER A 30 57.18 -4.92 1.04
N LYS A 31 58.13 -3.99 1.14
CA LYS A 31 59.26 -4.06 2.07
C LYS A 31 58.78 -4.12 3.53
N THR A 32 57.85 -3.24 3.90
CA THR A 32 57.26 -3.20 5.23
C THR A 32 56.53 -4.52 5.55
N ALA A 33 55.77 -5.07 4.59
CA ALA A 33 55.11 -6.36 4.74
C ALA A 33 56.10 -7.50 4.98
N PHE A 34 57.20 -7.54 4.21
CA PHE A 34 58.26 -8.53 4.42
C PHE A 34 58.89 -8.42 5.81
N GLU A 35 59.22 -7.23 6.28
CA GLU A 35 59.80 -7.01 7.62
C GLU A 35 58.87 -7.47 8.75
N VAL A 36 57.56 -7.29 8.60
CA VAL A 36 56.55 -7.73 9.59
C VAL A 36 56.35 -9.24 9.54
N LEU A 37 56.31 -9.84 8.33
CA LEU A 37 56.02 -11.27 8.15
C LEU A 37 57.23 -12.17 8.42
N ASN A 38 58.45 -11.68 8.22
CA ASN A 38 59.69 -12.41 8.43
C ASN A 38 60.04 -12.61 9.92
N ASP A 39 59.61 -11.70 10.80
CA ASP A 39 59.78 -11.83 12.25
C ASP A 39 58.54 -12.51 12.89
N PRO A 40 58.69 -13.69 13.52
CA PRO A 40 57.57 -14.41 14.13
C PRO A 40 56.81 -13.63 15.19
N LYS A 41 57.48 -12.76 15.97
CA LYS A 41 56.85 -11.95 17.01
C LYS A 41 56.02 -10.83 16.39
N LYS A 42 56.56 -10.14 15.37
CA LYS A 42 55.85 -9.06 14.65
C LYS A 42 54.65 -9.61 13.89
N ARG A 43 54.82 -10.73 13.18
CA ARG A 43 53.74 -11.44 12.51
C ARG A 43 52.62 -11.82 13.47
N GLY A 44 52.96 -12.43 14.61
CA GLY A 44 51.96 -12.79 15.62
C GLY A 44 51.22 -11.58 16.21
N ALA A 45 51.87 -10.42 16.33
CA ALA A 45 51.20 -9.18 16.75
C ALA A 45 50.24 -8.63 15.69
N TYR A 46 50.66 -8.63 14.42
CA TYR A 46 49.84 -8.24 13.28
C TYR A 46 48.59 -9.11 13.14
N ASP A 47 48.75 -10.44 13.19
CA ASP A 47 47.62 -11.39 13.07
C ASP A 47 46.59 -11.18 14.19
N ARG A 48 47.05 -10.93 15.43
CA ARG A 48 46.17 -10.60 16.57
C ARG A 48 45.44 -9.27 16.38
N GLN A 49 46.09 -8.25 15.82
CA GLN A 49 45.44 -6.98 15.52
C GLN A 49 44.37 -7.18 14.44
N LYS A 50 44.70 -7.89 13.36
CA LYS A 50 43.77 -8.15 12.26
C LYS A 50 42.55 -8.96 12.72
N ALA A 51 42.76 -9.95 13.59
CA ALA A 51 41.66 -10.70 14.22
C ALA A 51 40.72 -9.78 15.03
N LYS A 52 41.27 -8.83 15.79
CA LYS A 52 40.46 -7.85 16.55
C LYS A 52 39.70 -6.87 15.64
N GLU A 53 40.30 -6.45 14.54
CA GLU A 53 39.63 -5.61 13.53
C GLU A 53 38.46 -6.36 12.89
N ASN A 54 38.68 -7.61 12.46
CA ASN A 54 37.64 -8.46 11.89
C ASN A 54 36.51 -8.74 12.90
N GLU A 55 36.83 -8.95 14.18
CA GLU A 55 35.83 -9.13 15.24
C GLU A 55 34.96 -7.87 15.42
N LYS A 56 35.58 -6.68 15.37
CA LYS A 56 34.83 -5.40 15.44
C LYS A 56 33.92 -5.23 14.22
N GLU A 57 34.40 -5.57 13.02
CA GLU A 57 33.62 -5.48 11.79
C GLU A 57 32.42 -6.45 11.81
N LEU A 58 32.62 -7.69 12.29
CA LEU A 58 31.56 -8.66 12.47
C LEU A 58 30.52 -8.19 13.49
N LYS A 59 30.94 -7.60 14.63
CA LYS A 59 30.02 -7.03 15.61
C LYS A 59 29.16 -5.91 15.02
N LEU A 60 29.76 -5.02 14.21
CA LEU A 60 29.02 -3.97 13.50
C LEU A 60 27.99 -4.54 12.51
N LYS A 61 28.37 -5.58 11.74
CA LYS A 61 27.45 -6.27 10.82
C LYS A 61 26.29 -6.95 11.56
N ILE A 62 26.57 -7.61 12.69
CA ILE A 62 25.55 -8.25 13.54
C ILE A 62 24.56 -7.19 14.06
N GLN A 63 25.04 -6.09 14.63
CA GLN A 63 24.17 -5.01 15.12
C GLN A 63 23.27 -4.42 14.03
N LYS A 64 23.80 -4.25 12.81
CA LYS A 64 23.02 -3.75 11.68
C LYS A 64 21.91 -4.75 11.31
N LEU A 65 22.24 -6.04 11.23
CA LEU A 65 21.27 -7.10 10.92
C LEU A 65 20.21 -7.25 12.01
N GLU A 66 20.58 -7.14 13.29
CA GLU A 66 19.63 -7.15 14.41
C GLU A 66 18.64 -5.99 14.32
N LYS A 67 19.11 -4.79 13.99
CA LYS A 67 18.24 -3.62 13.79
C LYS A 67 17.31 -3.78 12.60
N GLU A 68 17.80 -4.33 11.49
CA GLU A 68 16.97 -4.64 10.32
C GLU A 68 15.92 -5.72 10.63
N LEU A 69 16.28 -6.74 11.41
CA LEU A 69 15.37 -7.81 11.84
C LEU A 69 14.27 -7.29 12.76
N GLU A 70 14.60 -6.41 13.72
CA GLU A 70 13.62 -5.80 14.62
C GLU A 70 12.63 -4.91 13.86
N ASN A 71 13.10 -4.15 12.88
CA ASN A 71 12.25 -3.34 11.99
C ASN A 71 11.30 -4.23 11.16
N LYS A 72 11.77 -5.38 10.66
CA LYS A 72 10.90 -6.32 9.93
C LYS A 72 9.84 -6.95 10.84
N LYS A 73 10.22 -7.36 12.04
CA LYS A 73 9.27 -7.92 13.03
C LYS A 73 8.18 -6.94 13.43
N SER A 74 8.54 -5.66 13.62
CA SER A 74 7.56 -4.62 13.93
C SER A 74 6.60 -4.37 12.76
N GLN A 75 7.10 -4.36 11.51
CA GLN A 75 6.24 -4.28 10.32
C GLN A 75 5.32 -5.49 10.15
N GLU A 76 5.83 -6.71 10.36
CA GLU A 76 5.03 -7.94 10.31
C GLU A 76 3.91 -7.92 11.36
N LYS A 77 4.23 -7.50 12.59
CA LYS A 77 3.24 -7.39 13.67
C LYS A 77 2.15 -6.37 13.36
N GLU A 78 2.51 -5.20 12.82
CA GLU A 78 1.53 -4.20 12.39
C GLU A 78 0.64 -4.71 11.25
N GLN A 79 1.17 -5.51 10.33
CA GLN A 79 0.38 -6.14 9.27
C GLN A 79 -0.56 -7.21 9.82
N ASP A 80 -0.10 -8.05 10.75
CA ASP A 80 -0.90 -9.10 11.39
C ASP A 80 -2.06 -8.48 12.19
N ASP A 81 -1.80 -7.41 12.95
CA ASP A 81 -2.83 -6.69 13.71
C ASP A 81 -3.87 -6.05 12.78
N LYS A 82 -3.44 -5.43 11.67
CA LYS A 82 -4.36 -4.87 10.66
C LYS A 82 -5.19 -5.96 9.98
N CYS A 83 -4.60 -7.11 9.67
CA CYS A 83 -5.29 -8.24 9.06
C CYS A 83 -6.39 -8.78 9.99
N ASN A 84 -6.06 -8.96 11.28
CA ASN A 84 -7.00 -9.40 12.29
C ASN A 84 -8.17 -8.41 12.48
N GLU A 85 -7.90 -7.11 12.50
CA GLU A 85 -8.97 -6.09 12.60
C GLU A 85 -9.84 -6.05 11.34
N LEU A 86 -9.24 -6.18 10.14
CA LEU A 86 -9.98 -6.24 8.88
C LEU A 86 -10.94 -7.44 8.86
N GLU A 87 -10.48 -8.62 9.28
CA GLU A 87 -11.33 -9.82 9.33
C GLU A 87 -12.49 -9.66 10.31
N LYS A 88 -12.26 -9.11 11.50
CA LYS A 88 -13.32 -8.81 12.47
C LYS A 88 -14.36 -7.85 11.89
N LEU A 89 -13.92 -6.76 11.24
CA LEU A 89 -14.83 -5.78 10.62
C LEU A 89 -15.63 -6.42 9.47
N LYS A 90 -15.02 -7.30 8.67
CA LYS A 90 -15.73 -8.06 7.62
C LYS A 90 -16.80 -8.98 8.21
N MET A 91 -16.49 -9.69 9.29
CA MET A 91 -17.46 -10.57 9.96
C MET A 91 -18.63 -9.78 10.57
N GLU A 92 -18.35 -8.63 11.19
CA GLU A 92 -19.40 -7.78 11.77
C GLU A 92 -20.35 -7.24 10.70
N MET A 93 -19.80 -6.80 9.57
CA MET A 93 -20.56 -6.15 8.51
C MET A 93 -21.26 -7.15 7.57
N GLY A 94 -20.61 -8.28 7.30
CA GLY A 94 -20.96 -9.15 6.18
C GLY A 94 -20.92 -8.43 4.82
N GLU A 95 -21.10 -9.18 3.74
CA GLU A 95 -21.14 -8.60 2.39
C GLU A 95 -22.23 -7.55 2.24
N ILE A 96 -23.36 -7.76 2.94
CA ILE A 96 -24.51 -6.87 2.91
C ILE A 96 -24.20 -5.54 3.60
N GLY A 97 -23.36 -5.51 4.64
CA GLY A 97 -23.02 -4.28 5.37
C GLY A 97 -22.21 -3.26 4.57
N GLY A 98 -21.75 -3.60 3.37
CA GLY A 98 -20.92 -2.72 2.53
C GLY A 98 -19.50 -3.21 2.34
N ALA A 99 -19.13 -4.35 2.95
CA ALA A 99 -17.90 -5.06 2.63
C ALA A 99 -18.04 -5.82 1.30
N GLY A 100 -17.00 -5.82 0.47
CA GLY A 100 -16.99 -6.57 -0.79
C GLY A 100 -17.99 -6.09 -1.84
N HIS A 101 -18.17 -6.90 -2.86
CA HIS A 101 -19.19 -6.70 -3.90
C HIS A 101 -20.48 -7.40 -3.52
N PHE A 102 -21.60 -6.69 -3.54
CA PHE A 102 -22.91 -7.27 -3.26
C PHE A 102 -23.81 -7.21 -4.49
N TRP A 103 -24.35 -8.37 -4.87
CA TRP A 103 -25.36 -8.53 -5.90
C TRP A 103 -26.47 -9.40 -5.32
N GLY A 104 -27.63 -8.80 -5.05
CA GLY A 104 -28.70 -9.51 -4.37
C GLY A 104 -30.02 -8.76 -4.40
N ASN A 105 -31.00 -9.29 -3.69
CA ASN A 105 -32.32 -8.70 -3.60
C ASN A 105 -32.28 -7.36 -2.86
N ASP A 106 -32.07 -6.30 -3.62
CA ASP A 106 -31.94 -4.92 -3.17
C ASP A 106 -33.26 -4.14 -3.18
N LYS A 107 -34.39 -4.83 -3.04
CA LYS A 107 -35.65 -4.18 -2.61
C LYS A 107 -35.44 -3.41 -1.30
N ALA A 108 -36.37 -2.54 -0.97
CA ALA A 108 -36.47 -2.03 0.40
C ALA A 108 -36.75 -3.21 1.35
N THR A 109 -36.26 -3.15 2.58
CA THR A 109 -36.48 -4.22 3.58
C THR A 109 -37.97 -4.49 3.81
N LYS A 110 -38.79 -3.42 3.88
CA LYS A 110 -40.25 -3.50 3.97
C LYS A 110 -40.94 -4.20 2.77
N CYS A 111 -40.22 -4.40 1.67
CA CYS A 111 -40.67 -5.11 0.47
C CYS A 111 -39.95 -6.47 0.31
N GLY A 112 -39.37 -7.01 1.38
CA GLY A 112 -38.64 -8.28 1.38
C GLY A 112 -37.23 -8.17 0.82
N GLY A 113 -36.65 -6.98 0.78
CA GLY A 113 -35.24 -6.77 0.45
C GLY A 113 -34.30 -7.19 1.56
N LYS A 114 -33.07 -7.55 1.20
CA LYS A 114 -32.04 -7.96 2.17
C LYS A 114 -31.33 -6.77 2.83
N ARG A 115 -31.48 -5.55 2.28
CA ARG A 115 -30.76 -4.35 2.73
C ARG A 115 -31.49 -3.06 2.40
N ASP A 116 -31.42 -2.08 3.28
CA ASP A 116 -31.82 -0.69 2.99
C ASP A 116 -30.64 0.18 2.52
N GLY A 117 -30.87 1.48 2.35
CA GLY A 117 -29.80 2.42 2.00
C GLY A 117 -28.87 2.70 3.18
N MET A 118 -27.64 3.10 2.87
CA MET A 118 -26.62 3.49 3.83
C MET A 118 -27.02 4.76 4.59
N GLY A 119 -26.85 4.73 5.91
CA GLY A 119 -26.82 5.88 6.81
C GLY A 119 -25.40 6.24 7.23
N ASP A 120 -25.29 7.20 8.16
CA ASP A 120 -24.01 7.75 8.64
C ASP A 120 -23.11 6.68 9.28
N GLU A 121 -23.67 5.83 10.15
CA GLU A 121 -22.92 4.78 10.84
C GLU A 121 -22.44 3.68 9.89
N GLU A 122 -23.27 3.24 8.93
CA GLU A 122 -22.83 2.26 7.93
C GLU A 122 -21.70 2.83 7.06
N LEU A 123 -21.77 4.11 6.69
CA LEU A 123 -20.71 4.77 5.94
C LEU A 123 -19.41 4.85 6.74
N LYS A 124 -19.45 5.21 8.02
CA LYS A 124 -18.26 5.19 8.90
C LYS A 124 -17.62 3.80 8.94
N LYS A 125 -18.43 2.74 9.06
CA LYS A 125 -17.90 1.36 9.05
C LYS A 125 -17.26 1.00 7.71
N VAL A 126 -17.84 1.41 6.59
CA VAL A 126 -17.21 1.22 5.26
C VAL A 126 -15.89 1.98 5.15
N LEU A 127 -15.81 3.22 5.66
CA LEU A 127 -14.56 3.98 5.68
C LEU A 127 -13.48 3.32 6.55
N ARG A 128 -13.86 2.69 7.68
CA ARG A 128 -12.94 1.87 8.48
C ARG A 128 -12.45 0.62 7.74
N LEU A 129 -13.31 -0.04 6.97
CA LEU A 129 -12.90 -1.15 6.10
C LEU A 129 -11.84 -0.69 5.09
N LEU A 130 -12.08 0.45 4.42
CA LEU A 130 -11.10 1.03 3.49
C LEU A 130 -9.78 1.38 4.19
N ALA A 131 -9.84 1.97 5.40
CA ALA A 131 -8.66 2.26 6.20
C ALA A 131 -7.88 1.02 6.64
N ALA A 132 -8.58 -0.09 6.89
CA ALA A 132 -7.99 -1.39 7.19
C ALA A 132 -7.46 -2.13 5.94
N GLY A 133 -7.58 -1.54 4.75
CA GLY A 133 -7.03 -2.07 3.50
C GLY A 133 -8.03 -2.84 2.63
N GLU A 134 -9.32 -2.82 2.94
CA GLU A 134 -10.33 -3.35 2.03
C GLU A 134 -10.33 -2.54 0.73
N LYS A 135 -10.32 -3.24 -0.42
CA LYS A 135 -10.32 -2.60 -1.74
C LYS A 135 -11.68 -2.61 -2.39
N THR A 136 -12.58 -3.50 -1.96
CA THR A 136 -13.89 -3.69 -2.56
C THR A 136 -14.99 -3.41 -1.54
N VAL A 137 -15.86 -2.47 -1.89
CA VAL A 137 -16.97 -2.07 -1.02
C VAL A 137 -18.22 -1.84 -1.85
N ASN A 138 -19.38 -2.05 -1.25
CA ASN A 138 -20.66 -1.83 -1.91
C ASN A 138 -21.49 -0.80 -1.15
N LEU A 139 -22.04 0.15 -1.88
CA LEU A 139 -22.83 1.24 -1.34
C LEU A 139 -24.20 1.23 -1.97
N LYS A 140 -25.23 1.50 -1.17
CA LYS A 140 -26.58 1.70 -1.66
C LYS A 140 -27.15 2.97 -1.07
N PHE A 141 -27.60 3.87 -1.91
CA PHE A 141 -28.20 5.13 -1.48
C PHE A 141 -29.64 5.21 -1.94
N ARG A 142 -30.48 5.84 -1.13
CA ARG A 142 -31.79 6.27 -1.61
C ARG A 142 -31.60 7.48 -2.51
N TRP A 143 -32.46 7.60 -3.51
CA TRP A 143 -32.44 8.67 -4.49
C TRP A 143 -32.40 10.09 -3.90
N CYS A 144 -32.92 10.28 -2.69
CA CYS A 144 -32.99 11.57 -2.02
C CYS A 144 -31.87 11.83 -1.00
N HIS A 145 -30.93 10.89 -0.83
CA HIS A 145 -29.84 11.05 0.13
C HIS A 145 -28.82 12.09 -0.35
N ASN A 146 -28.28 12.85 0.61
CA ASN A 146 -27.05 13.61 0.45
C ASN A 146 -26.23 13.35 1.72
N TRP A 147 -25.07 12.74 1.57
CA TRP A 147 -24.21 12.35 2.70
C TRP A 147 -22.82 12.91 2.49
N GLU A 148 -22.18 13.34 3.57
CA GLU A 148 -20.76 13.66 3.63
C GLU A 148 -20.24 13.17 4.97
N VAL A 149 -19.41 12.12 4.92
CA VAL A 149 -18.92 11.42 6.10
C VAL A 149 -17.41 11.27 5.98
N ALA A 150 -16.70 11.50 7.08
CA ALA A 150 -15.26 11.29 7.17
C ALA A 150 -14.94 10.45 8.40
N GLU A 151 -14.09 9.44 8.25
CA GLU A 151 -13.73 8.49 9.30
C GLU A 151 -12.41 7.82 8.92
N ALA A 152 -11.54 7.57 9.91
CA ALA A 152 -10.28 6.82 9.73
C ALA A 152 -9.38 7.30 8.57
N GLY A 153 -9.35 8.62 8.31
CA GLY A 153 -8.53 9.20 7.24
C GLY A 153 -9.12 9.12 5.83
N TRP A 154 -10.29 8.50 5.69
CA TRP A 154 -11.08 8.49 4.47
C TRP A 154 -12.28 9.43 4.58
N ALA A 155 -12.79 9.87 3.44
CA ALA A 155 -14.06 10.58 3.36
C ALA A 155 -14.85 10.15 2.12
N ILE A 156 -16.16 10.13 2.28
CA ILE A 156 -17.12 9.84 1.22
C ILE A 156 -18.18 10.92 1.18
N GLN A 157 -18.53 11.35 -0.04
CA GLN A 157 -19.64 12.25 -0.27
C GLN A 157 -20.54 11.68 -1.36
N PHE A 158 -21.82 11.58 -1.07
CA PHE A 158 -22.85 11.23 -2.03
C PHE A 158 -23.79 12.41 -2.22
N LYS A 159 -24.04 12.80 -3.47
CA LYS A 159 -25.01 13.84 -3.81
C LYS A 159 -26.06 13.31 -4.79
N SER A 160 -27.31 13.60 -4.46
CA SER A 160 -28.49 13.23 -5.25
C SER A 160 -28.54 13.96 -6.60
N ALA A 161 -29.11 13.29 -7.60
CA ALA A 161 -29.50 13.89 -8.88
C ALA A 161 -30.77 14.74 -8.81
N TYR A 162 -31.53 14.74 -7.72
CA TYR A 162 -32.87 15.30 -7.69
C TYR A 162 -32.89 16.77 -7.22
N LYS A 163 -33.52 17.64 -8.01
CA LYS A 163 -33.50 19.09 -7.80
C LYS A 163 -34.12 19.54 -6.48
N ASP A 164 -35.21 18.88 -6.05
CA ASP A 164 -35.85 19.11 -4.75
C ASP A 164 -34.96 18.72 -3.55
N ARG A 165 -33.84 18.05 -3.82
CA ARG A 165 -32.82 17.64 -2.84
C ARG A 165 -31.45 18.29 -3.10
N GLY A 166 -31.41 19.39 -3.88
CA GLY A 166 -30.16 20.11 -4.17
C GLY A 166 -29.29 19.48 -5.27
N GLY A 167 -29.85 18.52 -6.01
CA GLY A 167 -29.24 17.94 -7.21
C GLY A 167 -29.41 18.80 -8.45
N ASP A 168 -28.74 18.42 -9.54
CA ASP A 168 -28.77 19.13 -10.83
C ASP A 168 -29.91 18.67 -11.77
N GLY A 169 -30.59 17.58 -11.41
CA GLY A 169 -31.62 16.94 -12.22
C GLY A 169 -31.11 15.79 -13.08
N LYS A 170 -29.80 15.53 -13.12
CA LYS A 170 -29.18 14.66 -14.13
C LYS A 170 -28.24 13.60 -13.55
N TYR A 171 -27.34 13.96 -12.65
CA TYR A 171 -26.30 13.04 -12.18
C TYR A 171 -26.37 12.79 -10.67
N PHE A 172 -26.21 11.53 -10.29
CA PHE A 172 -25.74 11.19 -8.96
C PHE A 172 -24.22 11.36 -8.93
N TYR A 173 -23.71 11.95 -7.86
CA TYR A 173 -22.29 12.17 -7.69
C TYR A 173 -21.78 11.43 -6.47
N LEU A 174 -20.65 10.75 -6.64
CA LEU A 174 -19.97 10.05 -5.56
C LEU A 174 -18.50 10.48 -5.52
N TRP A 175 -18.08 11.11 -4.43
CA TRP A 175 -16.69 11.40 -4.15
C TRP A 175 -16.14 10.45 -3.09
N ILE A 176 -14.91 10.00 -3.29
CA ILE A 176 -14.11 9.30 -2.27
C ILE A 176 -12.75 9.99 -2.19
N SER A 177 -12.22 10.15 -0.98
CA SER A 177 -10.87 10.67 -0.75
C SER A 177 -10.19 9.98 0.42
N ASN A 178 -8.86 9.84 0.33
CA ASN A 178 -7.97 9.39 1.40
C ASN A 178 -6.88 10.47 1.60
N LYS A 179 -6.48 10.71 2.86
CA LYS A 179 -5.38 11.59 3.25
C LYS A 179 -4.02 11.22 2.61
N GLU A 180 -3.79 9.96 2.26
CA GLU A 180 -2.49 9.44 1.77
C GLU A 180 -2.44 9.24 0.24
N GLU A 181 -3.09 10.12 -0.54
CA GLU A 181 -3.25 10.01 -2.01
C GLU A 181 -4.26 8.94 -2.43
N GLY A 182 -5.55 9.23 -2.20
CA GLY A 182 -6.67 8.40 -2.66
C GLY A 182 -6.50 7.92 -4.11
N GLY A 183 -6.27 6.62 -4.25
CA GLY A 183 -6.16 5.94 -5.54
C GLY A 183 -7.43 6.11 -6.36
N ASN A 184 -7.26 6.09 -7.68
CA ASN A 184 -8.41 6.03 -8.58
C ASN A 184 -9.28 4.83 -8.20
N PHE A 185 -10.58 4.93 -8.41
CA PHE A 185 -11.48 3.80 -8.18
C PHE A 185 -12.37 3.59 -9.39
N LYS A 186 -12.89 2.38 -9.51
CA LYS A 186 -13.96 2.07 -10.46
C LYS A 186 -15.21 1.63 -9.72
N ALA A 187 -16.35 1.83 -10.34
CA ALA A 187 -17.63 1.42 -9.78
C ALA A 187 -18.53 0.80 -10.84
N MET A 188 -19.21 -0.28 -10.47
CA MET A 188 -20.41 -0.75 -11.16
C MET A 188 -21.62 -0.07 -10.51
N ALA A 189 -22.20 0.91 -11.19
CA ALA A 189 -23.36 1.66 -10.74
C ALA A 189 -24.64 1.14 -11.39
N GLN A 190 -25.76 1.15 -10.66
CA GLN A 190 -27.10 0.85 -11.21
C GLN A 190 -28.23 1.41 -10.34
N GLU A 191 -29.38 1.60 -10.97
CA GLU A 191 -30.63 2.00 -10.33
C GLU A 191 -31.44 0.76 -9.94
N ILE A 192 -32.11 0.79 -8.78
CA ILE A 192 -32.84 -0.36 -8.24
C ILE A 192 -34.24 0.04 -7.77
N ASN A 193 -35.25 -0.65 -8.30
CA ASN A 193 -36.64 -0.47 -7.90
C ASN A 193 -36.86 -1.00 -6.47
N SER A 194 -37.39 -0.16 -5.58
CA SER A 194 -37.55 -0.53 -4.16
C SER A 194 -38.56 -1.64 -3.90
N VAL A 195 -39.51 -1.88 -4.81
CA VAL A 195 -40.61 -2.84 -4.64
C VAL A 195 -40.29 -4.14 -5.36
N THR A 196 -39.90 -4.07 -6.63
CA THR A 196 -39.65 -5.25 -7.47
C THR A 196 -38.21 -5.75 -7.38
N GLY A 197 -37.27 -4.90 -6.96
CA GLY A 197 -35.84 -5.22 -6.99
C GLY A 197 -35.26 -5.21 -8.40
N GLU A 198 -36.04 -4.77 -9.39
CA GLU A 198 -35.60 -4.63 -10.77
C GLU A 198 -34.42 -3.66 -10.85
N GLU A 199 -33.37 -4.09 -11.56
CA GLU A 199 -32.15 -3.33 -11.75
C GLU A 199 -32.14 -2.72 -13.15
N ALA A 200 -31.79 -1.45 -13.26
CA ALA A 200 -31.75 -0.72 -14.52
C ALA A 200 -30.49 0.14 -14.64
N ASN A 201 -30.17 0.53 -15.88
CA ASN A 201 -29.11 1.48 -16.19
C ASN A 201 -27.75 1.09 -15.56
N ARG A 202 -27.37 -0.19 -15.66
CA ARG A 202 -26.06 -0.66 -15.18
C ARG A 202 -24.94 -0.03 -16.00
N ARG A 203 -23.97 0.60 -15.31
CA ARG A 203 -22.81 1.27 -15.92
C ARG A 203 -21.53 0.91 -15.17
N GLU A 204 -20.47 0.64 -15.92
CA GLU A 204 -19.11 0.65 -15.39
C GLU A 204 -18.57 2.08 -15.51
N LEU A 205 -18.04 2.60 -14.41
CA LEU A 205 -17.58 3.97 -14.28
C LEU A 205 -16.19 3.97 -13.68
N GLN A 206 -15.35 4.89 -14.13
CA GLN A 206 -14.03 5.13 -13.56
C GLN A 206 -13.98 6.52 -12.96
N SER A 207 -13.30 6.65 -11.82
CA SER A 207 -13.17 7.93 -11.13
C SER A 207 -12.28 8.89 -11.90
N GLU A 208 -12.65 10.15 -11.85
CA GLU A 208 -11.86 11.28 -12.34
C GLU A 208 -11.44 12.13 -11.15
N LYS A 209 -10.24 12.72 -11.26
CA LYS A 209 -9.73 13.62 -10.22
C LYS A 209 -10.56 14.91 -10.20
N ASP A 210 -11.09 15.25 -9.04
CA ASP A 210 -11.83 16.48 -8.76
C ASP A 210 -11.21 17.16 -7.53
N GLY A 211 -10.27 18.07 -7.77
CA GLY A 211 -9.45 18.68 -6.72
C GLY A 211 -8.60 17.64 -5.99
N THR A 212 -8.88 17.46 -4.70
CA THR A 212 -8.24 16.47 -3.80
C THR A 212 -9.02 15.17 -3.67
N ARG A 213 -10.18 15.06 -4.34
CA ARG A 213 -11.08 13.90 -4.28
C ARG A 213 -11.11 13.19 -5.63
N GLN A 214 -11.56 11.93 -5.60
CA GLN A 214 -11.89 11.15 -6.79
C GLN A 214 -13.40 11.13 -6.94
N LEU A 215 -13.91 11.40 -8.15
CA LEU A 215 -15.33 11.60 -8.44
C LEU A 215 -15.81 10.62 -9.50
N ILE A 216 -17.00 10.04 -9.28
CA ILE A 216 -17.80 9.41 -10.33
C ILE A 216 -19.13 10.12 -10.49
N LYS A 217 -19.50 10.38 -11.75
CA LYS A 217 -20.82 10.91 -12.15
C LYS A 217 -21.64 9.78 -12.76
N TYR A 218 -22.81 9.52 -12.21
CA TYR A 218 -23.72 8.49 -12.69
C TYR A 218 -25.04 9.10 -13.15
N GLU A 219 -25.35 9.02 -14.45
CA GLU A 219 -26.54 9.63 -15.03
C GLU A 219 -27.80 8.88 -14.59
N LYS A 220 -28.76 9.62 -14.07
CA LYS A 220 -30.09 9.12 -13.72
C LYS A 220 -30.90 8.90 -14.99
N VAL A 221 -31.39 7.68 -15.21
CA VAL A 221 -32.18 7.32 -16.40
C VAL A 221 -33.51 6.68 -16.00
N ALA A 222 -33.51 5.67 -15.12
CA ALA A 222 -34.72 4.92 -14.78
C ALA A 222 -35.63 5.64 -13.78
N GLY A 223 -35.04 6.51 -12.95
CA GLY A 223 -35.74 7.21 -11.87
C GLY A 223 -36.09 6.31 -10.70
N TYR A 224 -35.37 5.21 -10.49
CA TYR A 224 -35.68 4.29 -9.41
C TYR A 224 -35.26 4.82 -8.03
N PRO A 225 -35.89 4.33 -6.94
CA PRO A 225 -35.68 4.89 -5.61
C PRO A 225 -34.30 4.59 -4.98
N PHE A 226 -33.55 3.63 -5.50
CA PHE A 226 -32.22 3.32 -5.00
C PHE A 226 -31.18 3.37 -6.10
N VAL A 227 -29.95 3.70 -5.72
CA VAL A 227 -28.76 3.56 -6.55
C VAL A 227 -27.72 2.74 -5.79
N ARG A 228 -27.14 1.74 -6.44
CA ARG A 228 -26.06 0.90 -5.90
C ARG A 228 -24.76 1.23 -6.63
N PHE A 229 -23.67 1.35 -5.86
CA PHE A 229 -22.30 1.47 -6.34
C PHE A 229 -21.47 0.33 -5.77
N ASN A 230 -21.00 -0.55 -6.64
CA ASN A 230 -20.09 -1.64 -6.31
C ASN A 230 -18.67 -1.20 -6.69
N ILE A 231 -17.87 -0.82 -5.70
CA ILE A 231 -16.64 -0.03 -5.85
C ILE A 231 -15.41 -0.93 -5.69
N THR A 232 -14.38 -0.66 -6.49
CA THR A 232 -13.04 -1.21 -6.35
C THR A 232 -12.02 -0.06 -6.35
N ILE A 233 -11.26 0.09 -5.27
CA ILE A 233 -10.09 0.97 -5.18
C ILE A 233 -8.93 0.32 -5.98
N LEU A 234 -8.27 1.11 -6.85
CA LEU A 234 -7.19 0.66 -7.74
C LEU A 234 -5.81 0.86 -7.11
#